data_AF-A0A2I0QJC3-F1
#
_entry.id   AF-A0A2I0QJC3-F1
#
_cell.length_a   1.000
_cell.length_b   1.000
_cell.length_c   1.000
_cell.angle_alpha   90.00
_cell.angle_beta   90.00
_cell.angle_gamma   90.00
#
_symmetry.space_group_name_H-M   'P 1'
#
loop_
_entity.id
_entity.type
_entity.pdbx_description
1 polymer ?
#
loop_
_entity_poly.entity_id
_entity_poly.type
_entity_poly.pdbx_seq_one_letter_code
_entity_poly.pdbx_strand_id
1 'polypeptide(L)'
;MCLVVEKEDITTENFISILKGELHLDGRFIGYAGNKDKNAVTIQKISIPYSDEISGKIDELHLISDKFKFKITEKFRIKRKIRLGYLNGNFFEIYVRDCDTVQAETTERLNKILTEISNAGVPNYFGVQRFGANYDTHIYGKHLVLREYEKLVEMLKNDNLFSRMIRNTNNDYMRSVKNLPYFFLDIFIAGYQSYLFNKILSERMRKFGLNRIEGDYVNSKQDVVLPLIGYKSKFPTGETGEIIEDVMEKEGITKEIFKHEIKFLSRKGDLRKINLNF
;
A
#
# COMPACT_ATOMS: atom_id res chain seq x y z
N MET A 1 -17.66 1.02 -21.53
CA MET A 1 -18.56 1.73 -20.60
C MET A 1 -17.87 1.95 -19.27
N CYS A 2 -18.32 2.92 -18.47
CA CYS A 2 -18.00 3.04 -17.05
C CYS A 2 -19.25 2.70 -16.25
N LEU A 3 -19.06 1.99 -15.14
CA LEU A 3 -20.04 1.67 -14.13
C LEU A 3 -19.58 2.31 -12.82
N VAL A 4 -20.48 2.96 -12.09
CA VAL A 4 -20.27 3.26 -10.67
C VAL A 4 -20.90 2.11 -9.91
N VAL A 5 -20.07 1.43 -9.11
CA VAL A 5 -20.45 0.21 -8.40
C VAL A 5 -20.28 0.44 -6.92
N GLU A 6 -21.37 0.34 -6.19
CA GLU A 6 -21.43 0.20 -4.75
C GLU A 6 -21.36 -1.30 -4.41
N LYS A 7 -20.61 -1.67 -3.38
CA LYS A 7 -20.42 -3.08 -3.00
C LYS A 7 -20.20 -3.21 -1.48
N GLU A 8 -20.68 -4.30 -0.88
CA GLU A 8 -20.61 -4.59 0.56
C GLU A 8 -20.11 -6.02 0.80
N ASP A 9 -19.18 -6.23 1.74
CA ASP A 9 -18.58 -7.53 2.12
C ASP A 9 -17.86 -8.31 1.01
N ILE A 10 -17.67 -7.71 -0.17
CA ILE A 10 -17.10 -8.31 -1.38
C ILE A 10 -15.81 -7.61 -1.80
N THR A 11 -14.76 -8.35 -2.18
CA THR A 11 -13.52 -7.79 -2.72
C THR A 11 -13.73 -7.25 -4.14
N THR A 12 -12.95 -6.26 -4.55
CA THR A 12 -12.94 -5.79 -5.95
C THR A 12 -12.70 -6.96 -6.93
N GLU A 13 -11.80 -7.89 -6.60
CA GLU A 13 -11.46 -9.06 -7.43
C GLU A 13 -12.60 -10.07 -7.58
N ASN A 14 -13.38 -10.30 -6.52
CA ASN A 14 -14.58 -11.13 -6.59
C ASN A 14 -15.64 -10.46 -7.46
N PHE A 15 -15.83 -9.15 -7.34
CA PHE A 15 -16.75 -8.41 -8.20
C PHE A 15 -16.32 -8.44 -9.68
N ILE A 16 -15.01 -8.30 -9.98
CA ILE A 16 -14.51 -8.49 -11.35
C ILE A 16 -14.80 -9.92 -11.83
N SER A 17 -14.66 -10.94 -10.97
CA SER A 17 -14.94 -12.33 -11.33
C SER A 17 -16.42 -12.58 -11.66
N ILE A 18 -17.35 -11.94 -10.93
CA ILE A 18 -18.78 -11.93 -11.26
C ILE A 18 -18.99 -11.30 -12.65
N LEU A 19 -18.49 -10.08 -12.89
CA LEU A 19 -18.63 -9.42 -14.19
C LEU A 19 -18.06 -10.22 -15.36
N LYS A 20 -16.96 -10.96 -15.16
CA LYS A 20 -16.41 -11.86 -16.18
C LYS A 20 -17.37 -13.00 -16.52
N GLY A 21 -18.03 -13.58 -15.51
CA GLY A 21 -19.00 -14.66 -15.67
C GLY A 21 -20.22 -14.17 -16.44
N GLU A 22 -20.93 -13.19 -15.88
CA GLU A 22 -22.24 -12.73 -16.37
C GLU A 22 -22.16 -12.01 -17.73
N LEU A 23 -21.09 -11.25 -17.98
CA LEU A 23 -20.91 -10.51 -19.23
C LEU A 23 -20.01 -11.25 -20.24
N HIS A 24 -19.56 -12.46 -19.90
CA HIS A 24 -18.59 -13.26 -20.69
C HIS A 24 -17.33 -12.47 -21.12
N LEU A 25 -16.87 -11.56 -20.24
CA LEU A 25 -15.77 -10.66 -20.52
C LEU A 25 -14.41 -11.23 -20.12
N ASP A 26 -13.40 -11.00 -20.95
CA ASP A 26 -12.00 -11.15 -20.54
C ASP A 26 -11.62 -10.04 -19.54
N GLY A 27 -11.12 -10.45 -18.37
CA GLY A 27 -10.66 -9.54 -17.31
C GLY A 27 -9.57 -8.56 -17.76
N ARG A 28 -8.83 -8.86 -18.84
CA ARG A 28 -7.87 -7.93 -19.47
C ARG A 28 -8.54 -6.67 -20.02
N PHE A 29 -9.83 -6.68 -20.33
CA PHE A 29 -10.57 -5.48 -20.75
C PHE A 29 -11.29 -4.77 -19.60
N ILE A 30 -11.53 -5.46 -18.49
CA ILE A 30 -12.09 -4.86 -17.27
C ILE A 30 -11.00 -4.05 -16.55
N GLY A 31 -11.32 -2.83 -16.13
CA GLY A 31 -10.35 -1.87 -15.61
C GLY A 31 -10.88 -1.05 -14.44
N TYR A 32 -10.05 -0.87 -13.42
CA TYR A 32 -10.38 -0.15 -12.20
C TYR A 32 -9.12 0.58 -11.68
N ALA A 33 -9.32 1.59 -10.84
CA ALA A 33 -8.23 2.47 -10.40
C ALA A 33 -7.40 1.89 -9.24
N GLY A 34 -8.01 1.01 -8.44
CA GLY A 34 -7.38 0.26 -7.36
C GLY A 34 -8.41 -0.62 -6.65
N ASN A 35 -7.94 -1.58 -5.85
CA ASN A 35 -8.80 -2.38 -5.00
C ASN A 35 -9.43 -1.52 -3.89
N LYS A 36 -10.59 -1.97 -3.38
CA LYS A 36 -11.27 -1.42 -2.20
C LYS A 36 -11.44 -2.51 -1.15
N ASP A 37 -11.58 -2.10 0.10
CA ASP A 37 -11.73 -2.99 1.24
C ASP A 37 -12.91 -3.96 1.06
N LYS A 38 -12.78 -5.16 1.63
CA LYS A 38 -13.83 -6.17 1.60
C LYS A 38 -14.93 -5.82 2.60
N ASN A 39 -14.55 -5.66 3.87
CA ASN A 39 -15.45 -5.55 5.02
C ASN A 39 -15.91 -4.09 5.20
N ALA A 40 -16.51 -3.51 4.15
CA ALA A 40 -17.01 -2.15 4.11
C ALA A 40 -18.03 -1.99 2.97
N VAL A 41 -18.91 -1.00 3.07
CA VAL A 41 -19.61 -0.45 1.90
C VAL A 41 -18.62 0.42 1.13
N THR A 42 -18.37 0.14 -0.14
CA THR A 42 -17.39 0.88 -0.95
C THR A 42 -17.94 1.20 -2.33
N ILE A 43 -17.75 2.44 -2.79
CA ILE A 43 -18.14 2.87 -4.13
C ILE A 43 -16.89 3.02 -5.00
N GLN A 44 -16.90 2.43 -6.21
CA GLN A 44 -15.79 2.55 -7.15
C GLN A 44 -16.23 2.58 -8.62
N LYS A 45 -15.41 3.21 -9.47
CA LYS A 45 -15.58 3.23 -10.93
C LYS A 45 -14.92 2.01 -11.57
N ILE A 46 -15.70 1.23 -12.31
CA ILE A 46 -15.27 0.08 -13.10
C ILE A 46 -15.49 0.39 -14.58
N SER A 47 -14.47 0.19 -15.39
CA SER A 47 -14.55 0.29 -16.85
C SER A 47 -14.56 -1.08 -17.49
N ILE A 48 -15.37 -1.23 -18.52
CA ILE A 48 -15.53 -2.45 -19.33
C ILE A 48 -15.61 -2.06 -20.81
N PRO A 49 -15.52 -3.00 -21.77
CA PRO A 49 -15.97 -2.77 -23.15
C PRO A 49 -17.38 -2.18 -23.22
N TYR A 50 -17.73 -1.54 -24.33
CA TYR A 50 -19.13 -1.26 -24.63
C TYR A 50 -19.54 -2.08 -25.84
N SER A 51 -20.67 -2.73 -25.71
CA SER A 51 -21.57 -3.01 -26.81
C SER A 51 -22.99 -2.84 -26.28
N ASP A 52 -23.93 -2.85 -27.21
CA ASP A 52 -25.29 -3.31 -27.00
C ASP A 52 -25.23 -4.86 -26.75
N GLU A 53 -26.26 -5.51 -26.25
CA GLU A 53 -26.13 -6.76 -25.44
C GLU A 53 -25.48 -6.52 -24.07
N ILE A 54 -24.17 -6.24 -23.95
CA ILE A 54 -23.50 -5.94 -22.65
C ILE A 54 -24.26 -4.86 -21.87
N SER A 55 -24.69 -3.78 -22.56
CA SER A 55 -25.44 -2.70 -21.92
C SER A 55 -26.81 -3.13 -21.38
N GLY A 56 -27.45 -4.15 -21.99
CA GLY A 56 -28.72 -4.73 -21.57
C GLY A 56 -28.54 -5.75 -20.44
N LYS A 57 -27.57 -6.68 -20.57
CA LYS A 57 -27.19 -7.61 -19.48
C LYS A 57 -26.86 -6.88 -18.17
N ILE A 58 -26.32 -5.66 -18.25
CA ILE A 58 -26.03 -4.82 -17.08
C ILE A 58 -27.29 -4.32 -16.37
N ASP A 59 -28.38 -4.11 -17.10
CA ASP A 59 -29.69 -3.78 -16.50
C ASP A 59 -30.36 -5.03 -15.90
N GLU A 60 -29.93 -6.23 -16.29
CA GLU A 60 -30.35 -7.51 -15.70
C GLU A 60 -29.52 -7.90 -14.46
N LEU A 61 -28.32 -7.33 -14.25
CA LEU A 61 -27.46 -7.61 -13.09
C LEU A 61 -28.11 -7.26 -11.73
N HIS A 62 -29.19 -6.48 -11.73
CA HIS A 62 -30.04 -6.23 -10.55
C HIS A 62 -30.68 -7.51 -9.97
N LEU A 63 -30.71 -8.62 -10.70
CA LEU A 63 -31.19 -9.92 -10.20
C LEU A 63 -30.10 -10.70 -9.43
N ILE A 64 -28.84 -10.25 -9.49
CA ILE A 64 -27.67 -10.93 -8.91
C ILE A 64 -27.18 -10.22 -7.63
N SER A 65 -27.54 -8.94 -7.45
CA SER A 65 -27.23 -8.15 -6.26
C SER A 65 -27.73 -8.76 -4.95
N ASP A 66 -28.82 -9.51 -4.99
CA ASP A 66 -29.41 -10.14 -3.80
C ASP A 66 -28.57 -11.33 -3.31
N LYS A 67 -27.81 -11.95 -4.22
CA LYS A 67 -26.88 -13.05 -3.91
C LYS A 67 -25.48 -12.55 -3.51
N PHE A 68 -25.05 -11.43 -4.09
CA PHE A 68 -23.77 -10.79 -3.79
C PHE A 68 -24.03 -9.29 -3.61
N LYS A 69 -23.96 -8.79 -2.37
CA LYS A 69 -24.32 -7.41 -2.01
C LYS A 69 -23.56 -6.35 -2.84
N PHE A 70 -24.11 -5.95 -3.97
CA PHE A 70 -23.59 -4.88 -4.82
C PHE A 70 -24.72 -4.18 -5.57
N LYS A 71 -24.49 -2.95 -6.00
CA LYS A 71 -25.40 -2.19 -6.84
C LYS A 71 -24.63 -1.41 -7.90
N ILE A 72 -25.12 -1.43 -9.13
CA ILE A 72 -24.68 -0.49 -10.17
C ILE A 72 -25.52 0.76 -9.99
N THR A 73 -24.92 1.85 -9.52
CA THR A 73 -25.61 3.11 -9.20
C THR A 73 -25.67 4.06 -10.39
N GLU A 74 -24.66 4.02 -11.28
CA GLU A 74 -24.62 4.78 -12.53
C GLU A 74 -23.94 3.98 -13.64
N LYS A 75 -24.31 4.24 -14.90
CA LYS A 75 -23.56 3.81 -16.09
C LYS A 75 -23.42 4.94 -17.11
N PHE A 76 -22.22 5.13 -17.66
CA PHE A 76 -21.95 6.17 -18.67
C PHE A 76 -20.81 5.81 -19.63
N ARG A 77 -20.73 6.49 -20.78
CA ARG A 77 -19.66 6.25 -21.78
C ARG A 77 -18.36 6.94 -21.35
N ILE A 78 -17.23 6.25 -21.51
CA ILE A 78 -15.88 6.81 -21.37
C ILE A 78 -15.01 6.39 -22.56
N LYS A 79 -14.06 7.25 -22.97
CA LYS A 79 -13.19 7.02 -24.15
C LYS A 79 -12.01 6.09 -23.89
N ARG A 80 -11.61 5.86 -22.63
CA ARG A 80 -10.41 5.10 -22.26
C ARG A 80 -10.71 4.16 -21.08
N LYS A 81 -10.07 2.99 -21.08
CA LYS A 81 -10.07 2.05 -19.95
C LYS A 81 -9.45 2.71 -18.71
N ILE A 82 -10.07 2.54 -17.54
CA ILE A 82 -9.51 2.93 -16.24
C ILE A 82 -8.35 1.97 -15.92
N ARG A 83 -7.19 2.52 -15.53
CA ARG A 83 -6.00 1.77 -15.17
C ARG A 83 -5.68 1.96 -13.68
N LEU A 84 -4.88 1.06 -13.12
CA LEU A 84 -4.37 1.20 -11.76
C LEU A 84 -3.68 2.57 -11.60
N GLY A 85 -3.96 3.25 -10.48
CA GLY A 85 -3.49 4.61 -10.22
C GLY A 85 -4.33 5.73 -10.84
N TYR A 86 -5.40 5.45 -11.60
CA TYR A 86 -6.31 6.48 -12.14
C TYR A 86 -7.33 6.97 -11.08
N LEU A 87 -6.84 7.38 -9.91
CA LEU A 87 -7.60 8.02 -8.83
C LEU A 87 -6.70 9.00 -8.06
N ASN A 88 -7.29 10.10 -7.57
CA ASN A 88 -6.57 11.06 -6.71
C ASN A 88 -6.49 10.57 -5.25
N GLY A 89 -7.44 9.74 -4.81
CA GLY A 89 -7.57 9.27 -3.44
C GLY A 89 -8.89 8.54 -3.23
N ASN A 90 -9.28 8.38 -1.97
CA ASN A 90 -10.57 7.83 -1.54
C ASN A 90 -11.21 8.79 -0.55
N PHE A 91 -12.54 8.93 -0.60
CA PHE A 91 -13.30 9.48 0.51
C PHE A 91 -13.65 8.34 1.47
N PHE A 92 -13.63 8.62 2.78
CA PHE A 92 -13.96 7.66 3.83
C PHE A 92 -14.97 8.27 4.79
N GLU A 93 -15.98 7.49 5.13
CA GLU A 93 -16.90 7.75 6.22
C GLU A 93 -16.73 6.60 7.23
N ILE A 94 -16.30 6.91 8.46
CA ILE A 94 -15.89 5.91 9.45
C ILE A 94 -16.71 6.11 10.72
N TYR A 95 -17.47 5.09 11.09
CA TYR A 95 -18.27 5.05 12.30
C TYR A 95 -17.54 4.26 13.38
N VAL A 96 -17.02 4.97 14.39
CA VAL A 96 -16.47 4.35 15.60
C VAL A 96 -17.65 4.03 16.55
N ARG A 97 -17.72 2.80 17.03
CA ARG A 97 -18.76 2.29 17.94
C ARG A 97 -18.15 1.95 19.30
N ASP A 98 -19.00 1.67 20.27
CA ASP A 98 -18.61 1.23 21.62
C ASP A 98 -17.67 2.22 22.34
N CYS A 99 -17.90 3.51 22.08
CA CYS A 99 -17.26 4.64 22.75
C CYS A 99 -17.85 4.83 24.16
N ASP A 100 -17.46 3.97 25.10
CA ASP A 100 -17.91 4.06 26.49
C ASP A 100 -17.65 5.45 27.07
N THR A 101 -18.67 6.02 27.71
CA THR A 101 -18.67 7.38 28.30
C THR A 101 -18.27 8.52 27.35
N VAL A 102 -19.25 9.02 26.60
CA VAL A 102 -19.23 10.40 26.07
C VAL A 102 -19.48 11.38 27.22
N GLN A 103 -18.47 11.54 28.08
CA GLN A 103 -18.39 12.65 29.03
C GLN A 103 -17.93 13.92 28.30
N ALA A 104 -18.13 15.10 28.91
CA ALA A 104 -17.73 16.37 28.30
C ALA A 104 -16.23 16.42 27.95
N GLU A 105 -15.39 15.80 28.79
CA GLU A 105 -13.95 15.63 28.56
C GLU A 105 -13.62 14.84 27.29
N THR A 106 -14.39 13.77 27.00
CA THR A 106 -14.26 12.96 25.77
C THR A 106 -14.51 13.82 24.53
N THR A 107 -15.56 14.65 24.56
CA THR A 107 -15.90 15.57 23.46
C THR A 107 -14.85 16.66 23.26
N GLU A 108 -14.33 17.24 24.35
CA GLU A 108 -13.26 18.25 24.27
C GLU A 108 -11.97 17.66 23.67
N ARG A 109 -11.58 16.45 24.12
CA ARG A 109 -10.42 15.73 23.60
C ARG A 109 -10.58 15.37 22.11
N LEU A 110 -11.77 14.94 21.69
CA LEU A 110 -12.08 14.68 20.28
C LEU A 110 -11.96 15.94 19.43
N ASN A 111 -12.52 17.06 19.88
CA ASN A 111 -12.41 18.33 19.16
C ASN A 111 -10.95 18.79 19.02
N LYS A 112 -10.12 18.62 20.05
CA LYS A 112 -8.67 18.89 19.99
C LYS A 112 -7.97 18.02 18.93
N ILE A 113 -8.18 16.70 18.97
CA ILE A 113 -7.60 15.75 18.00
C ILE A 113 -8.06 16.07 16.56
N LEU A 114 -9.35 16.33 16.34
CA LEU A 114 -9.88 16.70 15.02
C LEU A 114 -9.29 18.03 14.52
N THR A 115 -9.06 19.00 15.41
CA THR A 115 -8.39 20.27 15.07
C THR A 115 -6.94 20.03 14.65
N GLU A 116 -6.19 19.20 15.37
CA GLU A 116 -4.82 18.82 15.01
C GLU A 116 -4.76 18.11 13.65
N ILE A 117 -5.64 17.14 13.41
CA ILE A 117 -5.75 16.41 12.13
C ILE A 117 -6.11 17.34 10.98
N SER A 118 -7.03 18.30 11.20
CA SER A 118 -7.40 19.30 10.18
C SER A 118 -6.24 20.22 9.80
N ASN A 119 -5.42 20.61 10.78
CA ASN A 119 -4.31 21.55 10.57
C ASN A 119 -3.04 20.89 10.01
N ALA A 120 -2.63 19.74 10.57
CA ALA A 120 -1.34 19.09 10.28
C ALA A 120 -1.48 17.78 9.49
N GLY A 121 -2.68 17.21 9.40
CA GLY A 121 -2.90 15.85 8.92
C GLY A 121 -2.50 14.79 9.96
N VAL A 122 -2.45 13.53 9.53
CA VAL A 122 -1.92 12.41 10.34
C VAL A 122 -0.58 11.91 9.81
N PRO A 123 0.31 11.34 10.64
CA PRO A 123 1.56 10.76 10.17
C PRO A 123 1.34 9.64 9.13
N ASN A 124 2.03 9.73 7.99
CA ASN A 124 1.83 8.91 6.79
C ASN A 124 2.54 7.54 6.85
N TYR A 125 2.41 6.86 7.99
CA TYR A 125 2.98 5.53 8.20
C TYR A 125 2.50 4.53 7.16
N PHE A 126 3.35 3.54 6.87
CA PHE A 126 2.90 2.30 6.26
C PHE A 126 2.17 1.47 7.32
N GLY A 127 0.88 1.21 7.09
CA GLY A 127 0.05 0.37 7.96
C GLY A 127 0.48 -1.10 7.97
N VAL A 128 -0.01 -1.84 8.96
CA VAL A 128 0.37 -3.23 9.27
C VAL A 128 0.29 -4.18 8.07
N GLN A 129 -0.68 -3.97 7.17
CA GLN A 129 -0.90 -4.76 5.97
C GLN A 129 0.29 -4.70 4.98
N ARG A 130 1.16 -3.69 5.09
CA ARG A 130 2.40 -3.59 4.31
C ARG A 130 3.44 -4.66 4.70
N PHE A 131 3.33 -5.22 5.89
CA PHE A 131 4.32 -6.13 6.48
C PHE A 131 3.89 -7.61 6.45
N GLY A 132 2.76 -7.91 5.81
CA GLY A 132 2.19 -9.26 5.76
C GLY A 132 1.43 -9.62 7.05
N ALA A 133 0.69 -10.74 7.03
CA ALA A 133 -0.09 -11.19 8.19
C ALA A 133 0.80 -11.52 9.42
N ASN A 134 2.02 -12.01 9.16
CA ASN A 134 3.00 -12.39 10.17
C ASN A 134 3.97 -11.24 10.53
N TYR A 135 3.80 -10.04 9.96
CA TYR A 135 4.68 -8.86 10.16
C TYR A 135 6.15 -9.06 9.73
N ASP A 136 6.45 -10.12 9.00
CA ASP A 136 7.78 -10.63 8.65
C ASP A 136 8.38 -10.05 7.35
N THR A 137 7.56 -9.45 6.50
CA THR A 137 7.92 -9.05 5.12
C THR A 137 9.14 -8.12 5.06
N HIS A 138 9.30 -7.23 6.04
CA HIS A 138 10.45 -6.33 6.13
C HIS A 138 11.74 -7.03 6.57
N ILE A 139 11.63 -8.14 7.31
CA ILE A 139 12.77 -8.96 7.76
C ILE A 139 13.30 -9.77 6.57
N TYR A 140 12.40 -10.37 5.77
CA TYR A 140 12.77 -10.97 4.48
C TYR A 140 13.45 -9.94 3.57
N GLY A 141 12.91 -8.72 3.53
CA GLY A 141 13.50 -7.59 2.80
C GLY A 141 14.92 -7.26 3.26
N LYS A 142 15.17 -7.18 4.58
CA LYS A 142 16.48 -6.93 5.17
C LYS A 142 17.51 -7.96 4.72
N HIS A 143 17.24 -9.25 4.92
CA HIS A 143 18.15 -10.32 4.50
C HIS A 143 18.35 -10.37 2.97
N LEU A 144 17.33 -10.06 2.18
CA LEU A 144 17.42 -9.97 0.72
C LEU A 144 18.35 -8.84 0.26
N VAL A 145 18.26 -7.64 0.85
CA VAL A 145 19.17 -6.52 0.51
C VAL A 145 20.58 -6.69 1.09
N LEU A 146 20.74 -7.46 2.19
CA LEU A 146 22.03 -7.81 2.77
C LEU A 146 22.70 -9.05 2.13
N ARG A 147 21.97 -9.80 1.29
CA ARG A 147 22.43 -11.00 0.55
C ARG A 147 22.69 -12.18 1.49
N GLU A 148 22.05 -12.17 2.65
CA GLU A 148 22.02 -13.25 3.62
C GLU A 148 21.02 -14.33 3.16
N TYR A 149 21.24 -14.88 1.96
CA TYR A 149 20.28 -15.78 1.30
C TYR A 149 20.04 -17.07 2.09
N GLU A 150 21.02 -17.55 2.84
CA GLU A 150 20.90 -18.71 3.72
C GLU A 150 19.84 -18.46 4.81
N LYS A 151 20.04 -17.42 5.63
CA LYS A 151 19.07 -16.98 6.64
C LYS A 151 17.68 -16.73 6.03
N LEU A 152 17.63 -16.06 4.88
CA LEU A 152 16.37 -15.80 4.18
C LEU A 152 15.66 -17.12 3.79
N VAL A 153 16.39 -18.10 3.25
CA VAL A 153 15.85 -19.42 2.93
C VAL A 153 15.38 -20.17 4.18
N GLU A 154 16.13 -20.12 5.28
CA GLU A 154 15.75 -20.76 6.54
C GLU A 154 14.45 -20.18 7.10
N MET A 155 14.30 -18.86 7.12
CA MET A 155 13.06 -18.23 7.56
C MET A 155 11.89 -18.58 6.63
N LEU A 156 12.07 -18.50 5.31
CA LEU A 156 11.02 -18.79 4.33
C LEU A 156 10.63 -20.29 4.30
N LYS A 157 11.52 -21.21 4.73
CA LYS A 157 11.18 -22.62 4.97
C LYS A 157 10.20 -22.82 6.13
N ASN A 158 10.20 -21.92 7.11
CA ASN A 158 9.29 -21.94 8.26
C ASN A 158 7.97 -21.19 7.99
N ASP A 159 7.85 -20.47 6.88
CA ASP A 159 6.63 -19.78 6.48
C ASP A 159 5.65 -20.68 5.69
N ASN A 160 4.35 -20.58 6.01
CA ASN A 160 3.31 -21.43 5.43
C ASN A 160 3.08 -21.21 3.92
N LEU A 161 3.35 -20.00 3.40
CA LEU A 161 3.21 -19.66 1.98
C LEU A 161 4.48 -20.02 1.20
N PHE A 162 5.66 -19.65 1.73
CA PHE A 162 6.92 -19.74 1.00
C PHE A 162 7.65 -21.08 1.11
N SER A 163 7.42 -21.85 2.19
CA SER A 163 8.02 -23.18 2.40
C SER A 163 7.85 -24.09 1.18
N ARG A 164 6.65 -24.08 0.58
CA ARG A 164 6.29 -24.86 -0.61
C ARG A 164 7.02 -24.43 -1.89
N MET A 165 7.50 -23.19 -1.95
CA MET A 165 8.23 -22.61 -3.10
C MET A 165 9.74 -22.83 -3.00
N ILE A 166 10.28 -23.09 -1.80
CA ILE A 166 11.74 -23.17 -1.52
C ILE A 166 12.20 -24.61 -1.18
N ARG A 167 11.39 -25.62 -1.51
CA ARG A 167 11.62 -27.03 -1.09
C ARG A 167 12.97 -27.64 -1.49
N ASN A 168 13.53 -27.30 -2.64
CA ASN A 168 14.77 -27.90 -3.16
C ASN A 168 15.86 -26.83 -3.35
N THR A 169 16.68 -26.58 -2.32
CA THR A 169 17.72 -25.55 -2.40
C THR A 169 19.07 -26.04 -2.93
N ASN A 170 19.40 -27.34 -2.80
CA ASN A 170 20.70 -27.92 -3.19
C ASN A 170 21.93 -27.09 -2.72
N ASN A 171 21.79 -26.43 -1.55
CA ASN A 171 22.72 -25.43 -0.99
C ASN A 171 23.00 -24.19 -1.86
N ASP A 172 22.31 -24.01 -3.00
CA ASP A 172 22.28 -22.79 -3.79
C ASP A 172 21.12 -21.89 -3.32
N TYR A 173 21.31 -21.27 -2.15
CA TYR A 173 20.33 -20.38 -1.53
C TYR A 173 19.99 -19.18 -2.42
N MET A 174 20.98 -18.64 -3.11
CA MET A 174 20.80 -17.50 -4.00
C MET A 174 19.84 -17.85 -5.16
N ARG A 175 20.02 -18.98 -5.83
CA ARG A 175 19.11 -19.44 -6.90
C ARG A 175 17.73 -19.79 -6.36
N SER A 176 17.66 -20.36 -5.16
CA SER A 176 16.40 -20.66 -4.48
C SER A 176 15.54 -19.41 -4.30
N VAL A 177 16.15 -18.31 -3.85
CA VAL A 177 15.50 -17.00 -3.72
C VAL A 177 15.16 -16.40 -5.09
N LYS A 178 16.05 -16.50 -6.09
CA LYS A 178 15.78 -16.00 -7.47
C LYS A 178 14.61 -16.73 -8.16
N ASN A 179 14.31 -17.96 -7.77
CA ASN A 179 13.19 -18.74 -8.31
C ASN A 179 11.82 -18.31 -7.75
N LEU A 180 11.78 -17.49 -6.68
CA LEU A 180 10.53 -16.91 -6.21
C LEU A 180 9.93 -15.98 -7.28
N PRO A 181 8.58 -15.94 -7.42
CA PRO A 181 7.92 -14.95 -8.26
C PRO A 181 8.39 -13.53 -7.94
N TYR A 182 8.78 -12.76 -8.97
CA TYR A 182 9.31 -11.39 -8.88
C TYR A 182 8.54 -10.50 -7.90
N PHE A 183 7.20 -10.63 -7.89
CA PHE A 183 6.28 -9.90 -7.02
C PHE A 183 6.61 -10.02 -5.53
N PHE A 184 7.00 -11.21 -5.04
CA PHE A 184 7.37 -11.38 -3.64
C PHE A 184 8.71 -10.73 -3.31
N LEU A 185 9.70 -10.85 -4.21
CA LEU A 185 11.00 -10.18 -4.06
C LEU A 185 10.86 -8.65 -4.05
N ASP A 186 9.96 -8.11 -4.88
CA ASP A 186 9.62 -6.68 -4.88
C ASP A 186 8.96 -6.24 -3.56
N ILE A 187 7.97 -7.01 -3.09
CA ILE A 187 7.28 -6.77 -1.81
C ILE A 187 8.22 -6.82 -0.62
N PHE A 188 9.15 -7.79 -0.56
CA PHE A 188 10.12 -7.90 0.53
C PHE A 188 10.97 -6.64 0.63
N ILE A 189 11.58 -6.20 -0.47
CA ILE A 189 12.43 -4.99 -0.46
C ILE A 189 11.60 -3.75 -0.16
N ALA A 190 10.40 -3.60 -0.76
CA ALA A 190 9.50 -2.49 -0.48
C ALA A 190 9.05 -2.47 1.00
N GLY A 191 8.87 -3.64 1.62
CA GLY A 191 8.58 -3.80 3.04
C GLY A 191 9.72 -3.29 3.91
N TYR A 192 10.98 -3.59 3.58
CA TYR A 192 12.12 -3.06 4.35
C TYR A 192 12.29 -1.55 4.17
N GLN A 193 12.10 -1.00 2.96
CA GLN A 193 12.04 0.45 2.76
C GLN A 193 10.92 1.12 3.57
N SER A 194 9.75 0.47 3.67
CA SER A 194 8.61 0.93 4.46
C SER A 194 8.88 0.89 5.96
N TYR A 195 9.61 -0.13 6.45
CA TYR A 195 10.02 -0.26 7.84
C TYR A 195 11.00 0.85 8.25
N LEU A 196 12.04 1.09 7.45
CA LEU A 196 12.99 2.17 7.68
C LEU A 196 12.30 3.54 7.68
N PHE A 197 11.40 3.79 6.71
CA PHE A 197 10.58 5.00 6.68
C PHE A 197 9.74 5.17 7.95
N ASN A 198 9.07 4.12 8.43
CA ASN A 198 8.28 4.17 9.66
C ASN A 198 9.17 4.47 10.89
N LYS A 199 10.39 3.91 10.98
CA LYS A 199 11.36 4.24 12.05
C LYS A 199 11.76 5.72 12.01
N ILE A 200 12.22 6.21 10.86
CA ILE A 200 12.66 7.60 10.66
C ILE A 200 11.52 8.58 10.98
N LEU A 201 10.30 8.30 10.50
CA LEU A 201 9.13 9.11 10.81
C LEU A 201 8.79 9.07 12.30
N SER A 202 8.96 7.93 12.98
CA SER A 202 8.72 7.83 14.43
C SER A 202 9.71 8.67 15.25
N GLU A 203 11.01 8.61 14.94
CA GLU A 203 12.02 9.43 15.63
C GLU A 203 11.79 10.93 15.37
N ARG A 204 11.49 11.30 14.11
CA ARG A 204 11.09 12.67 13.77
C ARG A 204 9.87 13.12 14.55
N MET A 205 8.82 12.29 14.62
CA MET A 205 7.58 12.63 15.31
C MET A 205 7.82 12.91 16.80
N ARG A 206 8.75 12.19 17.46
CA ARG A 206 9.11 12.43 18.87
C ARG A 206 9.87 13.74 19.09
N LYS A 207 10.75 14.14 18.16
CA LYS A 207 11.55 15.37 18.28
C LYS A 207 10.81 16.64 17.79
N PHE A 208 10.15 16.56 16.64
CA PHE A 208 9.67 17.75 15.88
C PHE A 208 8.21 17.66 15.39
N GLY A 209 7.58 16.49 15.51
CA GLY A 209 6.24 16.26 14.97
C GLY A 209 6.19 16.34 13.43
N LEU A 210 5.05 16.84 12.92
CA LEU A 210 4.79 17.02 11.48
C LEU A 210 5.19 18.41 10.95
N ASN A 211 5.65 19.31 11.81
CA ASN A 211 6.06 20.65 11.42
C ASN A 211 7.28 20.61 10.50
N ARG A 212 7.40 21.58 9.59
CA ARG A 212 8.61 21.78 8.78
C ARG A 212 9.71 22.38 9.64
N ILE A 213 10.92 21.83 9.54
CA ILE A 213 12.14 22.38 10.12
C ILE A 213 13.14 22.75 9.02
N GLU A 214 14.22 23.44 9.39
CA GLU A 214 15.29 23.77 8.44
C GLU A 214 15.99 22.50 7.94
N GLY A 215 16.42 22.49 6.67
CA GLY A 215 17.05 21.33 6.03
C GLY A 215 16.09 20.25 5.51
N ASP A 216 14.80 20.30 5.86
CA ASP A 216 13.79 19.37 5.35
C ASP A 216 13.68 19.40 3.81
N TYR A 217 13.51 18.21 3.23
CA TYR A 217 13.09 18.09 1.84
C TYR A 217 11.59 18.40 1.72
N VAL A 218 11.24 19.17 0.68
CA VAL A 218 9.85 19.49 0.33
C VAL A 218 9.55 19.11 -1.11
N ASN A 219 8.29 18.73 -1.37
CA ASN A 219 7.80 18.50 -2.74
C ASN A 219 7.40 19.83 -3.43
N SER A 220 6.90 19.75 -4.67
CA SER A 220 6.43 20.91 -5.43
C SER A 220 5.23 21.65 -4.81
N LYS A 221 4.52 21.04 -3.85
CA LYS A 221 3.43 21.63 -3.07
C LYS A 221 3.88 22.18 -1.70
N GLN A 222 5.20 22.22 -1.44
CA GLN A 222 5.80 22.58 -0.14
C GLN A 222 5.50 21.58 1.00
N ASP A 223 4.96 20.40 0.73
CA ASP A 223 4.80 19.35 1.74
C ASP A 223 6.17 18.75 2.11
N VAL A 224 6.43 18.53 3.40
CA VAL A 224 7.64 17.84 3.87
C VAL A 224 7.63 16.37 3.45
N VAL A 225 8.76 15.89 2.93
CA VAL A 225 8.95 14.51 2.45
C VAL A 225 10.19 13.87 3.08
N LEU A 226 10.09 12.59 3.41
CA LEU A 226 11.22 11.74 3.82
C LEU A 226 11.55 10.72 2.72
N PRO A 227 12.82 10.28 2.62
CA PRO A 227 13.22 9.31 1.61
C PRO A 227 12.72 7.89 1.94
N LEU A 228 12.18 7.21 0.93
CA LEU A 228 12.25 5.76 0.87
C LEU A 228 13.69 5.42 0.47
N ILE A 229 14.48 4.90 1.41
CA ILE A 229 15.92 4.72 1.24
C ILE A 229 16.22 3.78 0.08
N GLY A 230 17.14 4.20 -0.79
CA GLY A 230 17.71 3.41 -1.87
C GLY A 230 19.08 3.94 -2.28
N TYR A 231 19.74 3.28 -3.22
CA TYR A 231 21.16 3.55 -3.52
C TYR A 231 21.44 4.91 -4.18
N LYS A 232 20.40 5.61 -4.65
CA LYS A 232 20.50 7.00 -5.14
C LYS A 232 19.84 8.02 -4.21
N SER A 233 19.35 7.60 -3.05
CA SER A 233 18.81 8.54 -2.06
C SER A 233 19.89 9.55 -1.65
N LYS A 234 19.47 10.80 -1.64
CA LYS A 234 20.11 11.89 -0.92
C LYS A 234 19.31 12.12 0.37
N PHE A 235 19.96 12.60 1.41
CA PHE A 235 19.32 12.87 2.70
C PHE A 235 19.20 14.38 2.93
N PRO A 236 18.14 14.85 3.61
CA PRO A 236 18.05 16.23 4.11
C PRO A 236 19.24 16.58 5.00
N THR A 237 19.48 17.88 5.17
CA THR A 237 20.55 18.40 6.04
C THR A 237 20.02 18.69 7.44
N GLY A 238 20.93 18.82 8.42
CA GLY A 238 20.58 19.08 9.83
C GLY A 238 19.86 17.90 10.48
N GLU A 239 19.07 18.19 11.51
CA GLU A 239 18.39 17.22 12.38
C GLU A 239 17.64 16.10 11.65
N THR A 240 16.97 16.39 10.51
CA THR A 240 16.29 15.35 9.73
C THR A 240 17.27 14.39 9.06
N GLY A 241 18.43 14.88 8.63
CA GLY A 241 19.53 14.07 8.11
C GLY A 241 20.12 13.19 9.21
N GLU A 242 20.43 13.80 10.36
CA GLU A 242 20.97 13.10 11.53
C GLU A 242 20.04 11.97 12.00
N ILE A 243 18.72 12.18 12.06
CA ILE A 243 17.75 11.12 12.36
C ILE A 243 17.85 9.93 11.37
N ILE A 244 18.07 10.20 10.08
CA ILE A 244 18.19 9.16 9.06
C ILE A 244 19.50 8.38 9.25
N GLU A 245 20.59 9.08 9.52
CA GLU A 245 21.91 8.48 9.75
C GLU A 245 21.91 7.63 11.04
N ASP A 246 21.36 8.16 12.14
CA ASP A 246 21.08 7.44 13.40
C ASP A 246 20.33 6.12 13.18
N VAL A 247 19.25 6.15 12.40
CA VAL A 247 18.43 4.95 12.13
C VAL A 247 19.20 3.95 11.27
N MET A 248 20.00 4.41 10.32
CA MET A 248 20.84 3.55 9.48
C MET A 248 21.99 2.91 10.26
N GLU A 249 22.64 3.66 11.16
CA GLU A 249 23.68 3.15 12.05
C GLU A 249 23.10 2.09 13.01
N LYS A 250 21.98 2.38 13.69
CA LYS A 250 21.28 1.44 14.59
C LYS A 250 20.81 0.17 13.88
N GLU A 251 20.55 0.23 12.57
CA GLU A 251 20.20 -0.93 11.74
C GLU A 251 21.42 -1.70 11.20
N GLY A 252 22.62 -1.11 11.28
CA GLY A 252 23.87 -1.64 10.74
C GLY A 252 23.97 -1.56 9.21
N ILE A 253 23.40 -0.54 8.58
CA ILE A 253 23.22 -0.47 7.12
C ILE A 253 23.79 0.78 6.45
N THR A 254 24.12 0.65 5.17
CA THR A 254 24.39 1.79 4.27
C THR A 254 23.44 1.74 3.06
N LYS A 255 23.27 2.86 2.35
CA LYS A 255 22.37 2.91 1.17
C LYS A 255 22.80 1.99 0.02
N GLU A 256 24.06 1.57 -0.04
CA GLU A 256 24.58 0.71 -1.10
C GLU A 256 24.00 -0.72 -1.04
N ILE A 257 23.43 -1.16 0.08
CA ILE A 257 22.72 -2.45 0.16
C ILE A 257 21.51 -2.51 -0.79
N PHE A 258 20.92 -1.35 -1.13
CA PHE A 258 19.84 -1.24 -2.11
C PHE A 258 20.31 -1.24 -3.56
N LYS A 259 21.62 -1.31 -3.82
CA LYS A 259 22.22 -1.52 -5.15
C LYS A 259 22.58 -2.99 -5.29
N HIS A 260 21.93 -3.70 -6.19
CA HIS A 260 22.05 -5.14 -6.34
C HIS A 260 22.52 -5.50 -7.76
N GLU A 261 23.46 -6.46 -7.85
CA GLU A 261 23.88 -7.11 -9.11
C GLU A 261 22.69 -7.49 -10.01
N ILE A 262 21.63 -8.02 -9.41
CA ILE A 262 20.35 -8.28 -10.05
C ILE A 262 19.63 -6.94 -10.20
N LYS A 263 19.72 -6.33 -11.38
CA LYS A 263 19.23 -4.98 -11.67
C LYS A 263 17.79 -4.73 -11.21
N PHE A 264 16.89 -5.73 -11.28
CA PHE A 264 15.49 -5.58 -10.86
C PHE A 264 15.28 -5.56 -9.34
N LEU A 265 16.22 -6.05 -8.54
CA LEU A 265 16.22 -5.93 -7.07
C LEU A 265 16.80 -4.60 -6.60
N SER A 266 17.50 -3.86 -7.46
CA SER A 266 18.03 -2.54 -7.10
C SER A 266 16.89 -1.54 -6.86
N ARG A 267 16.95 -0.76 -5.78
CA ARG A 267 16.00 0.33 -5.49
C ARG A 267 16.75 1.65 -5.46
N LYS A 268 16.44 2.55 -6.41
CA LYS A 268 17.04 3.89 -6.48
C LYS A 268 16.70 4.75 -5.25
N GLY A 269 15.57 4.46 -4.62
CA GLY A 269 14.95 5.31 -3.61
C GLY A 269 13.89 6.22 -4.22
N ASP A 270 13.05 6.79 -3.37
CA ASP A 270 11.95 7.70 -3.74
C ASP A 270 11.67 8.67 -2.58
N LEU A 271 10.73 9.60 -2.72
CA LEU A 271 10.31 10.53 -1.67
C LEU A 271 8.84 10.30 -1.29
N ARG A 272 8.53 10.31 0.01
CA ARG A 272 7.18 10.13 0.54
C ARG A 272 6.85 11.23 1.55
N LYS A 273 5.69 11.86 1.37
CA LYS A 273 5.16 12.91 2.28
C LYS A 273 5.03 12.36 3.71
N ILE A 274 5.42 13.14 4.72
CA ILE A 274 5.40 12.69 6.13
C ILE A 274 4.00 12.65 6.74
N ASN A 275 3.06 13.41 6.19
CA ASN A 275 1.66 13.51 6.62
C ASN A 275 0.66 13.17 5.50
N LEU A 276 -0.52 12.73 5.91
CA LEU A 276 -1.73 12.64 5.09
C LEU A 276 -2.65 13.78 5.51
N ASN A 277 -2.92 14.70 4.58
CA ASN A 277 -3.91 15.76 4.76
C ASN A 277 -5.19 15.30 4.06
N PHE A 278 -6.33 15.68 4.62
CA PHE A 278 -7.67 15.28 4.18
C PHE A 278 -8.40 16.46 3.55
#